data_AF-A0A455SGG9-F1
#
_entry.id   AF-A0A455SGG9-F1
#
_cell.length_a   1.000
_cell.length_b   1.000
_cell.length_c   1.000
_cell.angle_alpha   90.00
_cell.angle_beta   90.00
_cell.angle_gamma   90.00
#
_symmetry.space_group_name_H-M   'P 1'
#
loop_
_entity.id
_entity.type
_entity.pdbx_description
1 polymer ?
#
loop_
_entity_poly.entity_id
_entity_poly.type
_entity_poly.pdbx_seq_one_letter_code
_entity_poly.pdbx_strand_id
1 'polypeptide(L)'
;MLWPEMETINDAFQRIVYGERLWTAIGDFLNYWHVYAADRREQLVQQPLVLPREMTPEVRRWAAFCAATVEYLCERFEVPCPAWVHHPVYTLPEPWYTGLGANKEHVQARLRQEAPEPFRKRNVFCRERSFSTKYEIAAKVQIMAVPQPELV
;
A
#
# COMPACT_ATOMS: atom_id res chain seq x y z
N MET A 1 14.14 -22.92 1.21
CA MET A 1 13.76 -21.65 0.54
C MET A 1 14.64 -20.58 1.15
N LEU A 2 15.63 -20.05 0.40
CA LEU A 2 16.39 -18.88 0.85
C LEU A 2 15.47 -17.67 0.67
N TRP A 3 15.22 -16.94 1.74
CA TRP A 3 14.60 -15.62 1.65
C TRP A 3 15.62 -14.68 0.98
N PRO A 4 15.19 -13.80 0.06
CA PRO A 4 16.09 -12.84 -0.56
C PRO A 4 16.66 -11.88 0.50
N GLU A 5 17.81 -11.26 0.22
CA GLU A 5 18.37 -10.25 1.11
C GLU A 5 17.44 -9.03 1.26
N MET A 6 16.60 -8.79 0.25
CA MET A 6 15.68 -7.66 0.15
C MET A 6 14.50 -8.01 -0.76
N GLU A 7 13.29 -7.56 -0.40
CA GLU A 7 12.10 -7.59 -1.27
C GLU A 7 11.70 -6.14 -1.58
N THR A 8 11.87 -5.70 -2.82
CA THR A 8 11.47 -4.36 -3.26
C THR A 8 9.99 -4.32 -3.65
N ILE A 9 9.43 -3.11 -3.79
CA ILE A 9 8.07 -2.96 -4.33
C ILE A 9 7.95 -3.46 -5.77
N ASN A 10 9.04 -3.37 -6.55
CA ASN A 10 9.09 -3.89 -7.91
C ASN A 10 9.05 -5.42 -7.91
N ASP A 11 9.78 -6.09 -7.00
CA ASP A 11 9.75 -7.55 -6.86
C ASP A 11 8.34 -8.05 -6.49
N ALA A 12 7.71 -7.39 -5.51
CA ALA A 12 6.34 -7.67 -5.15
C ALA A 12 5.39 -7.49 -6.35
N PHE A 13 5.53 -6.40 -7.10
CA PHE A 13 4.72 -6.16 -8.30
C PHE A 13 4.93 -7.23 -9.38
N GLN A 14 6.18 -7.65 -9.65
CA GLN A 14 6.44 -8.73 -10.60
C GLN A 14 5.77 -10.03 -10.17
N ARG A 15 5.90 -10.42 -8.90
CA ARG A 15 5.24 -11.63 -8.38
C ARG A 15 3.73 -11.59 -8.60
N ILE A 16 3.10 -10.44 -8.37
CA ILE A 16 1.67 -10.25 -8.60
C ILE A 16 1.33 -10.43 -10.09
N VAL A 17 2.12 -9.85 -10.99
CA VAL A 17 1.95 -10.02 -12.44
C VAL A 17 2.09 -11.50 -12.86
N TYR A 18 2.96 -12.26 -12.19
CA TYR A 18 3.14 -13.71 -12.40
C TYR A 18 2.16 -14.60 -11.63
N GLY A 19 1.14 -14.02 -10.98
CA GLY A 19 0.01 -14.77 -10.38
C GLY A 19 0.05 -14.94 -8.86
N GLU A 20 1.01 -14.33 -8.16
CA GLU A 20 1.00 -14.26 -6.70
C GLU A 20 -0.18 -13.42 -6.20
N ARG A 21 -0.72 -13.75 -5.02
CA ARG A 21 -1.80 -12.97 -4.43
C ARG A 21 -1.25 -11.61 -3.98
N LEU A 22 -1.94 -10.52 -4.36
CA LEU A 22 -1.61 -9.14 -3.98
C LEU A 22 -1.16 -8.99 -2.52
N TRP A 23 -2.00 -9.46 -1.58
CA TRP A 23 -1.75 -9.28 -0.14
C TRP A 23 -0.59 -10.13 0.39
N THR A 24 -0.25 -11.23 -0.29
CA THR A 24 0.95 -12.02 0.04
C THR A 24 2.20 -11.24 -0.36
N ALA A 25 2.31 -10.86 -1.63
CA ALA A 25 3.48 -10.14 -2.15
C ALA A 25 3.70 -8.79 -1.46
N ILE A 26 2.63 -8.00 -1.27
CA ILE A 26 2.70 -6.72 -0.54
C ILE A 26 3.02 -6.95 0.94
N GLY A 27 2.49 -8.02 1.56
CA GLY A 27 2.82 -8.37 2.94
C GLY A 27 4.30 -8.68 3.14
N ASP A 28 4.91 -9.42 2.21
CA ASP A 28 6.34 -9.72 2.23
C ASP A 28 7.16 -8.42 2.12
N PHE A 29 6.85 -7.57 1.13
CA PHE A 29 7.49 -6.24 1.00
C PHE A 29 7.37 -5.41 2.29
N LEU A 30 6.17 -5.36 2.90
CA LEU A 30 5.94 -4.63 4.15
C LEU A 30 6.76 -5.20 5.31
N ASN A 31 7.03 -6.51 5.35
CA ASN A 31 7.92 -7.09 6.36
C ASN A 31 9.35 -6.57 6.22
N TYR A 32 9.87 -6.41 4.99
CA TYR A 32 11.17 -5.76 4.78
C TYR A 32 11.14 -4.28 5.14
N TRP A 33 10.10 -3.56 4.73
CA TRP A 33 9.93 -2.13 5.03
C TRP A 33 9.91 -1.83 6.54
N HIS A 34 9.23 -2.66 7.32
CA HIS A 34 9.04 -2.44 8.75
C HIS A 34 10.08 -3.11 9.63
N VAL A 35 10.64 -4.26 9.22
CA VAL A 35 11.45 -5.12 10.10
C VAL A 35 12.81 -5.44 9.48
N TYR A 36 12.84 -6.11 8.33
CA TYR A 36 14.07 -6.76 7.87
C TYR A 36 15.07 -5.82 7.18
N ALA A 37 14.61 -4.67 6.68
CA ALA A 37 15.44 -3.69 5.96
C ALA A 37 14.98 -2.25 6.27
N ALA A 38 14.56 -2.00 7.51
CA ALA A 38 14.04 -0.69 7.92
C ALA A 38 15.07 0.45 7.81
N ASP A 39 16.36 0.12 7.85
CA ASP A 39 17.51 1.02 7.64
C ASP A 39 17.81 1.28 6.15
N ARG A 40 17.21 0.51 5.24
CA ARG A 40 17.42 0.58 3.78
C ARG A 40 16.13 0.88 3.00
N ARG A 41 15.15 1.54 3.64
CA ARG A 41 13.82 1.82 3.05
C ARG A 41 13.85 2.47 1.67
N GLU A 42 14.75 3.42 1.44
CA GLU A 42 14.90 4.07 0.14
C GLU A 42 15.20 3.06 -0.98
N GLN A 43 16.07 2.07 -0.71
CA GLN A 43 16.44 1.04 -1.68
C GLN A 43 15.25 0.12 -2.02
N LEU A 44 14.31 -0.08 -1.09
CA LEU A 44 13.11 -0.91 -1.30
C LEU A 44 12.16 -0.33 -2.35
N VAL A 45 12.26 0.98 -2.64
CA VAL A 45 11.29 1.70 -3.48
C VAL A 45 11.92 2.51 -4.60
N GLN A 46 13.25 2.68 -4.60
CA GLN A 46 13.95 3.53 -5.57
C GLN A 46 13.71 3.08 -7.02
N GLN A 47 13.68 1.78 -7.28
CA GLN A 47 13.51 1.25 -8.63
C GLN A 47 12.04 1.39 -9.08
N PRO A 48 11.77 1.95 -10.28
CA PRO A 48 10.43 1.99 -10.85
C PRO A 48 9.91 0.58 -11.15
N LEU A 49 8.58 0.44 -11.17
CA LEU A 49 7.93 -0.82 -11.55
C LEU A 49 8.26 -1.18 -12.99
N VAL A 50 8.71 -2.42 -13.23
CA VAL A 50 8.88 -2.96 -14.58
C VAL A 50 7.51 -3.33 -15.15
N LEU A 51 6.92 -2.42 -15.91
CA LEU A 51 5.58 -2.62 -16.49
C LEU A 51 5.64 -3.60 -17.68
N PRO A 52 4.72 -4.58 -17.77
CA PRO A 52 4.61 -5.41 -18.96
C PRO A 52 4.20 -4.58 -20.18
N ARG A 53 4.57 -5.06 -21.37
CA ARG A 53 4.25 -4.38 -22.64
C ARG A 53 2.75 -4.18 -22.82
N GLU A 54 1.95 -5.17 -22.40
CA GLU A 54 0.50 -5.10 -22.41
C GLU A 54 -0.02 -4.94 -20.98
N MET A 55 -0.56 -3.76 -20.71
CA MET A 55 -1.18 -3.47 -19.43
C MET A 55 -2.65 -3.89 -19.49
N THR A 56 -3.01 -4.99 -18.84
CA THR A 56 -4.43 -5.34 -18.61
C THR A 56 -5.04 -4.37 -17.58
N PRO A 57 -6.38 -4.24 -17.50
CA PRO A 57 -7.01 -3.43 -16.46
C PRO A 57 -6.60 -3.84 -15.03
N GLU A 58 -6.40 -5.13 -14.81
CA GLU A 58 -5.95 -5.67 -13.53
C GLU A 58 -4.50 -5.26 -13.21
N VAL A 59 -3.58 -5.43 -14.16
CA VAL A 59 -2.18 -5.01 -13.98
C VAL A 59 -2.08 -3.50 -13.73
N ARG A 60 -2.89 -2.68 -14.41
CA ARG A 60 -2.98 -1.23 -14.12
C ARG A 60 -3.38 -0.95 -12.67
N ARG A 61 -4.39 -1.67 -12.15
CA ARG A 61 -4.84 -1.52 -10.75
C ARG A 61 -3.71 -1.85 -9.77
N TRP A 62 -2.96 -2.92 -10.02
CA TRP A 62 -1.82 -3.30 -9.19
C TRP A 62 -0.68 -2.29 -9.25
N ALA A 63 -0.34 -1.79 -10.44
CA ALA A 63 0.68 -0.76 -10.60
C ALA A 63 0.30 0.53 -9.85
N ALA A 64 -0.96 0.98 -9.98
CA ALA A 64 -1.49 2.13 -9.25
C ALA A 64 -1.46 1.91 -7.73
N PHE A 65 -1.81 0.70 -7.26
CA PHE A 65 -1.75 0.33 -5.85
C PHE A 65 -0.33 0.39 -5.30
N CYS A 66 0.63 -0.19 -6.02
CA CYS A 66 2.05 -0.18 -5.64
C CYS A 66 2.59 1.24 -5.56
N ALA A 67 2.34 2.09 -6.56
CA ALA A 67 2.76 3.49 -6.55
C ALA A 67 2.15 4.26 -5.36
N ALA A 68 0.84 4.11 -5.11
CA ALA A 68 0.19 4.71 -3.94
C ALA A 68 0.78 4.21 -2.60
N THR A 69 1.14 2.93 -2.54
CA THR A 69 1.75 2.32 -1.35
C THR A 69 3.13 2.92 -1.08
N VAL A 70 3.96 3.09 -2.11
CA VAL A 70 5.28 3.72 -1.98
C VAL A 70 5.15 5.13 -1.44
N GLU A 71 4.32 5.96 -2.07
CA GLU A 71 4.16 7.36 -1.63
C GLU A 71 3.63 7.45 -0.20
N TYR A 72 2.61 6.66 0.13
CA TYR A 72 2.08 6.61 1.49
C TYR A 72 3.13 6.24 2.54
N LEU A 73 3.97 5.25 2.24
CA LEU A 73 5.03 4.84 3.15
C LEU A 73 6.17 5.87 3.21
N CYS A 74 6.56 6.47 2.09
CA CYS A 74 7.55 7.54 2.04
C CYS A 74 7.12 8.75 2.87
N GLU A 75 5.87 9.21 2.70
CA GLU A 75 5.30 10.30 3.50
C GLU A 75 5.29 9.95 4.99
N ARG A 76 4.85 8.74 5.34
CA ARG A 76 4.70 8.32 6.75
C ARG A 76 6.01 8.12 7.49
N PHE A 77 7.06 7.68 6.81
CA PHE A 77 8.36 7.37 7.41
C PHE A 77 9.44 8.40 7.05
N GLU A 78 9.05 9.55 6.49
CA GLU A 78 9.93 10.64 6.10
C GLU A 78 11.08 10.20 5.17
N VAL A 79 10.79 9.23 4.29
CA VAL A 79 11.73 8.74 3.27
C VAL A 79 11.49 9.53 1.98
N PRO A 80 12.54 10.00 1.27
CA PRO A 80 12.37 10.66 -0.01
C PRO A 80 11.52 9.83 -0.98
N CYS A 81 10.43 10.40 -1.48
CA CYS A 81 9.54 9.73 -2.42
C CYS A 81 10.19 9.71 -3.83
N PRO A 82 10.35 8.54 -4.47
CA PRO A 82 10.92 8.47 -5.81
C PRO A 82 10.01 9.14 -6.86
N ALA A 83 10.62 9.91 -7.77
CA ALA A 83 9.87 10.68 -8.78
C ALA A 83 8.96 9.81 -9.68
N TRP A 84 9.34 8.55 -9.94
CA TRP A 84 8.56 7.64 -10.78
C TRP A 84 7.14 7.44 -10.22
N VAL A 85 6.95 7.50 -8.91
CA VAL A 85 5.68 7.26 -8.24
C VAL A 85 4.59 8.22 -8.71
N HIS A 86 4.98 9.44 -9.10
CA HIS A 86 4.05 10.48 -9.57
C HIS A 86 3.74 10.39 -11.08
N HIS A 87 4.27 9.40 -11.80
CA HIS A 87 4.03 9.27 -13.23
C HIS A 87 2.53 8.99 -13.52
N PRO A 88 1.90 9.68 -14.49
CA PRO A 88 0.45 9.54 -14.76
C PRO A 88 -0.02 8.12 -15.12
N VAL A 89 0.89 7.24 -15.54
CA VAL A 89 0.58 5.82 -15.82
C VAL A 89 0.01 5.08 -14.62
N TYR A 90 0.26 5.57 -13.40
CA TYR A 90 -0.22 5.00 -12.15
C TYR A 90 -1.56 5.58 -11.68
N THR A 91 -2.17 6.49 -12.44
CA THR A 91 -3.50 7.02 -12.15
C THR A 91 -4.53 6.23 -12.96
N LEU A 92 -5.50 5.63 -12.26
CA LEU A 92 -6.56 4.88 -12.91
C LEU A 92 -7.59 5.84 -13.52
N PRO A 93 -8.12 5.54 -14.72
CA PRO A 93 -9.18 6.35 -15.32
C PRO A 93 -10.50 6.24 -14.55
N GLU A 94 -10.75 5.09 -13.91
CA GLU A 94 -11.97 4.81 -13.16
C GLU A 94 -11.64 4.43 -11.70
N PRO A 95 -12.49 4.80 -10.73
CA PRO A 95 -12.38 4.37 -9.34
C PRO A 95 -12.26 2.85 -9.21
N TRP A 96 -11.27 2.41 -8.45
CA TRP A 96 -11.10 1.02 -8.10
C TRP A 96 -11.21 0.81 -6.60
N TYR A 97 -12.26 0.10 -6.20
CA TYR A 97 -12.55 -0.25 -4.81
C TYR A 97 -12.06 -1.67 -4.51
N THR A 98 -11.33 -1.84 -3.41
CA THR A 98 -10.81 -3.15 -2.99
C THR A 98 -11.15 -3.47 -1.53
N GLY A 99 -11.24 -4.77 -1.24
CA GLY A 99 -11.62 -5.31 0.06
C GLY A 99 -13.03 -5.89 0.11
N LEU A 100 -13.38 -6.44 1.28
CA LEU A 100 -14.65 -7.11 1.49
C LEU A 100 -15.84 -6.16 1.33
N GLY A 101 -16.77 -6.50 0.42
CA GLY A 101 -17.97 -5.72 0.16
C GLY A 101 -17.75 -4.46 -0.68
N ALA A 102 -16.59 -4.32 -1.36
CA ALA A 102 -16.26 -3.18 -2.22
C ALA A 102 -17.26 -2.93 -3.37
N ASN A 103 -18.12 -3.91 -3.68
CA ASN A 103 -19.23 -3.77 -4.63
C ASN A 103 -20.47 -3.07 -4.06
N LYS A 104 -20.54 -2.80 -2.76
CA LYS A 104 -21.69 -2.15 -2.11
C LYS A 104 -21.48 -0.64 -2.04
N GLU A 105 -22.47 0.16 -2.43
CA GLU A 105 -22.37 1.62 -2.48
C GLU A 105 -21.97 2.27 -1.16
N HIS A 106 -22.56 1.85 -0.04
CA HIS A 106 -22.21 2.38 1.29
C HIS A 106 -20.76 2.06 1.68
N VAL A 107 -20.22 0.92 1.23
CA VAL A 107 -18.80 0.57 1.44
C VAL A 107 -17.91 1.46 0.57
N GLN A 108 -18.27 1.70 -0.69
CA GLN A 108 -17.53 2.60 -1.57
C GLN A 108 -17.53 4.05 -1.06
N ALA A 109 -18.67 4.54 -0.58
CA ALA A 109 -18.78 5.86 0.03
C ALA A 109 -17.83 6.01 1.23
N ARG A 110 -17.79 5.00 2.12
CA ARG A 110 -16.86 4.97 3.23
C ARG A 110 -15.40 4.91 2.75
N LEU A 111 -15.07 4.06 1.78
CA LEU A 111 -13.71 3.96 1.24
C LEU A 111 -13.23 5.26 0.58
N ARG A 112 -14.12 6.04 -0.05
CA ARG A 112 -13.78 7.37 -0.59
C ARG A 112 -13.39 8.37 0.50
N GLN A 113 -13.99 8.25 1.68
CA GLN A 113 -13.71 9.10 2.84
C GLN A 113 -12.43 8.65 3.59
N GLU A 114 -12.24 7.34 3.74
CA GLU A 114 -11.16 6.77 4.57
C GLU A 114 -9.85 6.55 3.81
N ALA A 115 -9.86 6.48 2.48
CA ALA A 115 -8.64 6.17 1.72
C ALA A 115 -7.59 7.29 1.90
N PRO A 116 -6.32 6.93 2.20
CA PRO A 116 -5.25 7.93 2.28
C PRO A 116 -5.08 8.69 0.96
N GLU A 117 -4.59 9.93 1.04
CA GLU A 117 -4.41 10.82 -0.12
C GLU A 117 -3.65 10.16 -1.28
N PRO A 118 -2.52 9.46 -1.06
CA PRO A 118 -1.77 8.84 -2.15
C PRO A 118 -2.57 7.83 -2.96
N PHE A 119 -3.54 7.15 -2.32
CA PHE A 119 -4.43 6.22 -3.00
C PHE A 119 -5.56 6.96 -3.73
N ARG A 120 -6.17 7.96 -3.07
CA ARG A 120 -7.29 8.74 -3.64
C ARG A 120 -6.91 9.43 -4.94
N LYS A 121 -5.74 10.08 -5.02
CA LYS A 121 -5.32 10.78 -6.25
C LYS A 121 -5.05 9.85 -7.44
N ARG A 122 -4.92 8.54 -7.20
CA ARG A 122 -4.76 7.50 -8.22
C ARG A 122 -6.05 6.73 -8.50
N ASN A 123 -7.20 7.19 -7.97
CA ASN A 123 -8.47 6.49 -8.04
C ASN A 123 -8.44 5.09 -7.40
N VAL A 124 -7.59 4.88 -6.39
CA VAL A 124 -7.51 3.64 -5.61
C VAL A 124 -8.18 3.85 -4.26
N PHE A 125 -9.13 2.99 -3.92
CA PHE A 125 -9.91 3.10 -2.69
C PHE A 125 -9.83 1.80 -1.88
N CYS A 126 -8.92 1.80 -0.89
CA CYS A 126 -8.66 0.69 0.01
C CYS A 126 -8.70 1.17 1.48
N ARG A 127 -8.78 0.22 2.43
CA ARG A 127 -8.70 0.54 3.86
C ARG A 127 -7.26 0.80 4.27
N GLU A 128 -7.02 1.87 5.03
CA GLU A 128 -5.70 2.24 5.58
C GLU A 128 -5.06 1.14 6.45
N ARG A 129 -5.89 0.38 7.18
CA ARG A 129 -5.42 -0.69 8.09
C ARG A 129 -4.60 -1.78 7.39
N SER A 130 -4.66 -1.88 6.05
CA SER A 130 -3.86 -2.82 5.27
C SER A 130 -2.34 -2.56 5.34
N PHE A 131 -1.90 -1.38 5.80
CA PHE A 131 -0.49 -0.97 5.78
C PHE A 131 0.10 -0.72 7.17
N SER A 132 -0.63 -1.04 8.23
CA SER A 132 -0.13 -0.86 9.60
C SER A 132 0.43 -2.19 10.11
N THR A 133 1.55 -2.14 10.84
CA THR A 133 2.07 -3.35 11.48
C THR A 133 1.11 -3.83 12.58
N LYS A 134 1.17 -5.12 12.91
CA LYS A 134 0.41 -5.68 14.05
C LYS A 134 0.68 -4.93 15.37
N TYR A 135 1.88 -4.36 15.52
CA TYR A 135 2.28 -3.58 16.69
C TYR A 135 1.65 -2.18 16.69
N GLU A 136 1.57 -1.53 15.54
CA GLU A 136 0.88 -0.23 15.41
C GLU A 136 -0.63 -0.37 15.60
N ILE A 137 -1.22 -1.46 15.11
CA ILE A 137 -2.63 -1.77 15.33
C ILE A 137 -2.88 -2.03 16.81
N ALA A 138 -2.02 -2.82 17.47
CA ALA A 138 -2.12 -3.08 18.91
C ALA A 138 -1.98 -1.79 19.75
N ALA A 139 -1.03 -0.91 19.41
CA ALA A 139 -0.85 0.37 20.08
C ALA A 139 -2.09 1.29 19.94
N LYS A 140 -2.70 1.35 18.75
CA LYS A 140 -3.94 2.13 18.52
C LYS A 140 -5.14 1.54 19.27
N VAL A 141 -5.26 0.21 19.37
CA VAL A 141 -6.31 -0.44 20.18
C VAL A 141 -6.12 -0.15 21.67
N GLN A 142 -4.88 -0.12 22.16
CA GLN A 142 -4.57 0.21 23.55
C GLN A 142 -4.99 1.65 23.91
N ILE A 143 -4.74 2.62 23.00
CA ILE A 143 -5.11 4.03 23.20
C ILE A 143 -6.63 4.22 23.22
N MET A 144 -7.37 3.49 22.38
CA MET A 144 -8.84 3.53 22.35
C MET A 144 -9.49 2.80 23.54
N ALA A 145 -8.73 2.00 24.28
CA ALA A 145 -9.19 1.25 25.44
C ALA A 145 -8.92 1.95 26.78
N VAL A 146 -8.29 3.13 26.78
CA VAL A 146 -8.15 3.95 27.99
C VAL A 146 -9.45 4.75 28.18
N PRO A 147 -10.27 4.50 29.22
CA PRO A 147 -11.39 5.37 29.52
C PRO A 147 -10.85 6.75 29.89
N GLN A 148 -11.43 7.81 29.32
CA GLN A 148 -11.14 9.18 29.76
C GLN A 148 -11.47 9.27 31.25
N PRO A 149 -10.59 9.85 32.10
CA PRO A 149 -10.93 10.08 33.48
C PRO A 149 -12.13 11.03 33.54
N GLU A 150 -13.19 10.61 34.24
CA GLU A 150 -14.31 11.49 34.57
C GLU A 150 -13.74 12.72 35.29
N LEU A 151 -13.93 13.90 34.69
CA LEU A 151 -13.67 15.18 35.32
C LEU A 151 -14.63 15.30 36.50
N VAL A 152 -14.09 15.20 37.72
CA VAL A 152 -14.77 15.52 38.98
C VAL A 152 -14.88 17.04 39.14
#